data_AF-A0A4R6GG40-F1
#
_entry.id   AF-A0A4R6GG40-F1
#
_cell.length_a   1.000
_cell.length_b   1.000
_cell.length_c   1.000
_cell.angle_alpha   90.00
_cell.angle_beta   90.00
_cell.angle_gamma   90.00
#
_symmetry.space_group_name_H-M   'P 1'
#
loop_
_entity.id
_entity.type
_entity.pdbx_description
1 polymer ?
#
loop_
_entity_poly.entity_id
_entity_poly.type
_entity_poly.pdbx_seq_one_letter_code
_entity_poly.pdbx_strand_id
1 'polypeptide(L)'
;MVSATIVPIVLPMFQCALILSACYADRSLTFRLKIIMSRRHHHHVYVVELSPDVMYEPRFKKANPDYIPGKPCVYVGMTGLDPDQRFDKHKAGIQSNKYVEKFGLRLLPELYAVYNPMPYDAACEMEVELGIGLREAGYGVWQA
;
A
#
# COMPACT_ATOMS: atom_id res chain seq x y z
N MET A 1 28.27 -19.52 55.46
CA MET A 1 27.59 -20.80 55.17
C MET A 1 26.39 -20.49 54.31
N VAL A 2 26.37 -21.07 53.10
CA VAL A 2 25.25 -21.29 52.15
C VAL A 2 24.34 -20.10 51.78
N SER A 3 23.82 -19.94 50.56
CA SER A 3 24.07 -20.47 49.22
C SER A 3 23.00 -19.80 48.35
N ALA A 4 23.26 -19.75 47.04
CA ALA A 4 22.28 -19.81 45.97
C ALA A 4 21.30 -18.62 45.72
N THR A 5 21.69 -17.83 44.71
CA THR A 5 20.99 -17.66 43.42
C THR A 5 19.50 -17.35 43.40
N ILE A 6 19.15 -16.10 43.03
CA ILE A 6 17.99 -15.81 42.16
C ILE A 6 18.39 -14.73 41.14
N VAL A 7 18.28 -15.11 39.87
CA VAL A 7 18.31 -14.25 38.68
C VAL A 7 16.93 -13.62 38.49
N PRO A 8 16.85 -12.35 38.06
CA PRO A 8 15.88 -11.95 37.04
C PRO A 8 16.68 -11.46 35.81
N ILE A 9 16.66 -12.19 34.69
CA ILE A 9 15.61 -12.18 33.68
C ILE A 9 15.46 -10.76 33.12
N VAL A 10 16.13 -10.58 31.97
CA VAL A 10 15.63 -9.90 30.77
C VAL A 10 15.06 -8.49 31.00
N LEU A 11 15.87 -7.49 30.67
CA LEU A 11 15.39 -6.23 30.11
C LEU A 11 15.04 -6.47 28.63
N PRO A 12 13.77 -6.57 28.21
CA PRO A 12 13.39 -6.08 26.89
C PRO A 12 12.93 -4.63 27.05
N MET A 13 12.69 -3.94 25.94
CA MET A 13 12.12 -2.59 25.89
C MET A 13 13.13 -1.49 26.18
N PHE A 14 13.94 -1.07 25.19
CA PHE A 14 14.22 0.36 24.92
C PHE A 14 15.16 0.52 23.72
N GLN A 15 14.82 -0.09 22.58
CA GLN A 15 15.48 0.21 21.31
C GLN A 15 14.46 0.15 20.18
N CYS A 16 13.58 1.15 20.11
CA CYS A 16 12.68 1.32 18.97
C CYS A 16 12.29 2.79 18.70
N ALA A 17 13.16 3.76 18.99
CA ALA A 17 12.81 5.18 18.83
C ALA A 17 13.92 6.09 18.27
N LEU A 18 14.81 5.59 17.41
CA LEU A 18 15.93 6.40 16.88
C LEU A 18 16.20 6.27 15.36
N ILE A 19 15.22 5.84 14.56
CA ILE A 19 15.30 5.93 13.08
C ILE A 19 14.13 6.73 12.49
N LEU A 20 13.79 7.87 13.12
CA LEU A 20 12.76 8.80 12.59
C LEU A 20 13.26 10.25 12.39
N SER A 21 14.52 10.58 12.68
CA SER A 21 15.02 11.97 12.54
C SER A 21 15.83 12.27 11.28
N ALA A 22 15.97 11.34 10.32
CA ALA A 22 16.85 11.56 9.16
C ALA A 22 16.15 11.62 7.78
N CYS A 23 14.83 11.38 7.67
CA CYS A 23 14.15 11.36 6.35
C CYS A 23 13.35 12.64 6.03
N TYR A 24 13.33 13.64 6.91
CA TYR A 24 12.53 14.86 6.75
C TYR A 24 13.39 16.13 6.64
N ALA A 25 14.43 16.10 5.79
CA ALA A 25 15.26 17.28 5.51
C ALA A 25 15.94 17.20 4.14
N ASP A 26 15.24 17.63 3.08
CA ASP A 26 15.71 18.70 2.19
C ASP A 26 14.58 19.13 1.23
N ARG A 27 13.91 20.26 1.57
CA ARG A 27 12.73 20.80 0.88
C ARG A 27 13.04 22.08 0.08
N SER A 28 14.32 22.37 -0.20
CA SER A 28 14.72 23.69 -0.71
C SER A 28 15.18 23.75 -2.18
N LEU A 29 15.43 22.63 -2.87
CA LEU A 29 15.99 22.66 -4.23
C LEU A 29 15.02 22.29 -5.37
N THR A 30 13.79 21.87 -5.06
CA THR A 30 12.79 21.41 -6.04
C THR A 30 11.81 22.49 -6.51
N PHE A 31 11.83 23.69 -5.92
CA PHE A 31 10.73 24.65 -6.09
C PHE A 31 10.84 25.60 -7.31
N ARG A 32 11.97 25.65 -8.05
CA ARG A 32 12.20 26.74 -9.02
C ARG A 32 12.48 26.39 -10.48
N LEU A 33 12.47 25.12 -10.92
CA LEU A 33 12.76 24.83 -12.33
C LEU A 33 12.06 23.59 -12.92
N LYS A 34 10.73 23.53 -12.90
CA LYS A 34 10.01 22.79 -13.96
C LYS A 34 8.55 23.19 -14.18
N ILE A 35 8.26 24.49 -14.06
CA ILE A 35 7.08 25.08 -14.72
C ILE A 35 7.47 25.40 -16.16
N ILE A 36 7.60 24.41 -17.05
CA ILE A 36 7.54 24.64 -18.51
C ILE A 36 6.95 23.39 -19.17
N MET A 37 5.73 23.51 -19.70
CA MET A 37 4.90 22.53 -20.41
C MET A 37 4.06 21.57 -19.56
N SER A 38 2.80 21.94 -19.40
CA SER A 38 1.68 21.13 -18.91
C SER A 38 1.52 19.80 -19.66
N ARG A 39 2.23 18.76 -19.23
CA ARG A 39 1.59 17.44 -19.24
C ARG A 39 0.69 17.43 -18.02
N ARG A 40 -0.63 17.51 -18.23
CA ARG A 40 -1.58 17.25 -17.15
C ARG A 40 -1.14 15.92 -16.53
N HIS A 41 -0.96 15.94 -15.21
CA HIS A 41 -0.75 14.71 -14.46
C HIS A 41 -1.90 13.77 -14.81
N HIS A 42 -1.55 12.54 -15.18
CA HIS A 42 -2.48 11.51 -15.65
C HIS A 42 -2.15 10.18 -15.00
N HIS A 43 -1.31 10.18 -13.96
CA HIS A 43 -1.10 9.01 -13.14
C HIS A 43 -2.07 9.07 -11.96
N HIS A 44 -2.60 7.90 -11.67
CA HIS A 44 -3.62 7.68 -10.67
C HIS A 44 -3.21 6.49 -9.84
N VAL A 45 -3.33 6.61 -8.52
CA VAL A 45 -3.42 5.43 -7.65
C VAL A 45 -4.86 4.95 -7.62
N TYR A 46 -5.07 3.65 -7.47
CA TYR A 46 -6.41 3.08 -7.34
C TYR A 46 -6.40 1.90 -6.38
N VAL A 47 -7.55 1.71 -5.73
CA VAL A 47 -7.80 0.59 -4.82
C VAL A 47 -9.02 -0.16 -5.30
N VAL A 48 -8.88 -1.48 -5.45
CA VAL A 48 -9.97 -2.38 -5.82
C VAL A 48 -10.31 -3.24 -4.60
N GLU A 49 -11.59 -3.32 -4.25
CA GLU A 49 -12.10 -4.31 -3.32
C GLU A 49 -12.06 -5.71 -3.95
N LEU A 50 -11.46 -6.66 -3.26
CA LEU A 50 -11.38 -8.06 -3.66
C LEU A 50 -12.39 -8.90 -2.86
N SER A 51 -12.94 -9.94 -3.50
CA SER A 51 -13.73 -10.96 -2.82
C SER A 51 -12.93 -11.55 -1.65
N PRO A 52 -13.56 -11.80 -0.50
CA PRO A 52 -12.94 -12.52 0.62
C PRO A 52 -12.34 -13.87 0.22
N ASP A 53 -12.85 -14.49 -0.85
CA ASP A 53 -12.36 -15.76 -1.41
C ASP A 53 -10.87 -15.70 -1.80
N VAL A 54 -10.32 -14.51 -2.03
CA VAL A 54 -8.89 -14.34 -2.30
C VAL A 54 -8.02 -14.88 -1.16
N MET A 55 -8.54 -14.98 0.07
CA MET A 55 -7.84 -15.57 1.22
C MET A 55 -7.61 -17.08 1.09
N TYR A 56 -8.31 -17.76 0.18
CA TYR A 56 -8.02 -19.16 -0.15
C TYR A 56 -6.76 -19.31 -1.00
N GLU A 57 -6.29 -18.24 -1.65
CA GLU A 57 -5.04 -18.26 -2.42
C GLU A 57 -3.82 -18.26 -1.48
N PRO A 58 -2.99 -19.32 -1.48
CA PRO A 58 -1.90 -19.46 -0.50
C PRO A 58 -0.89 -18.31 -0.53
N ARG A 59 -0.63 -17.77 -1.73
CA ARG A 59 0.27 -16.62 -1.91
C ARG A 59 -0.30 -15.35 -1.29
N PHE A 60 -1.59 -15.09 -1.47
CA PHE A 60 -2.25 -13.93 -0.91
C PHE A 60 -2.25 -13.97 0.62
N LYS A 61 -2.62 -15.13 1.18
CA LYS A 61 -2.60 -15.36 2.63
C LYS A 61 -1.20 -15.20 3.22
N LYS A 62 -0.17 -15.74 2.56
CA LYS A 62 1.22 -15.61 3.01
C LYS A 62 1.72 -14.17 2.99
N ALA A 63 1.26 -13.36 2.04
CA ALA A 63 1.62 -11.94 1.95
C ALA A 63 0.93 -11.06 3.00
N ASN A 64 -0.08 -11.58 3.72
CA ASN A 64 -0.89 -10.86 4.68
C ASN A 64 -0.94 -11.59 6.03
N PRO A 65 0.20 -11.71 6.74
CA PRO A 65 0.24 -12.39 8.04
C PRO A 65 -0.57 -11.66 9.13
N ASP A 66 -0.62 -10.32 9.07
CA ASP A 66 -1.26 -9.47 10.07
C ASP A 66 -2.71 -9.10 9.71
N TYR A 67 -3.31 -9.81 8.75
CA TYR A 67 -4.70 -9.57 8.34
C TYR A 67 -5.68 -9.82 9.49
N ILE A 68 -6.58 -8.86 9.71
CA ILE A 68 -7.65 -8.97 10.69
C ILE A 68 -8.89 -9.57 10.03
N PRO A 69 -9.39 -10.74 10.48
CA PRO A 69 -10.59 -11.36 9.91
C PRO A 69 -11.79 -10.41 9.91
N GLY A 70 -12.47 -10.30 8.77
CA GLY A 70 -13.63 -9.44 8.57
C GLY A 70 -13.30 -8.05 8.03
N LYS A 71 -12.02 -7.67 7.96
CA LYS A 71 -11.60 -6.50 7.19
C LYS A 71 -11.65 -6.77 5.69
N PRO A 72 -11.84 -5.75 4.84
CA PRO A 72 -11.81 -5.93 3.40
C PRO A 72 -10.44 -6.42 2.89
N CYS A 73 -10.46 -7.24 1.85
CA CYS A 73 -9.30 -7.55 1.04
C CYS A 73 -9.24 -6.55 -0.13
N VAL A 74 -8.09 -6.00 -0.42
CA VAL A 74 -7.92 -4.94 -1.41
C VAL A 74 -6.68 -5.16 -2.27
N TYR A 75 -6.76 -4.68 -3.51
CA TYR A 75 -5.63 -4.53 -4.41
C TYR A 75 -5.28 -3.06 -4.53
N VAL A 76 -3.99 -2.73 -4.40
CA VAL A 76 -3.47 -1.37 -4.59
C VAL A 76 -2.55 -1.37 -5.81
N GLY A 77 -2.70 -0.36 -6.66
CA GLY A 77 -1.80 -0.16 -7.81
C GLY A 77 -1.85 1.26 -8.34
N MET A 78 -0.87 1.60 -9.19
CA MET A 78 -0.88 2.83 -9.98
C MET A 78 -1.19 2.58 -11.47
N THR A 79 -1.66 3.61 -12.16
CA THR A 79 -1.90 3.56 -13.60
C THR A 79 -1.76 4.94 -14.24
N GLY A 80 -1.35 5.00 -15.51
CA GLY A 80 -1.43 6.20 -16.35
C GLY A 80 -2.77 6.36 -17.10
N LEU A 81 -3.74 5.48 -16.81
CA LEU A 81 -5.09 5.52 -17.37
C LEU A 81 -6.07 6.01 -16.29
N ASP A 82 -7.30 6.28 -16.69
CA ASP A 82 -8.38 6.44 -15.73
C ASP A 82 -8.58 5.13 -14.92
N PRO A 83 -8.77 5.19 -13.59
CA PRO A 83 -9.00 4.01 -12.75
C PRO A 83 -10.15 3.10 -13.22
N ASP A 84 -11.25 3.66 -13.71
CA ASP A 84 -12.38 2.87 -14.22
C ASP A 84 -11.95 2.09 -15.47
N GLN A 85 -11.30 2.75 -16.42
CA GLN A 85 -10.76 2.10 -17.62
C GLN A 85 -9.72 1.03 -17.28
N ARG A 86 -8.89 1.28 -16.26
CA ARG A 86 -7.89 0.31 -15.80
C ARG A 86 -8.57 -0.91 -15.19
N PHE A 87 -9.63 -0.71 -14.42
CA PHE A 87 -10.42 -1.77 -13.82
C PHE A 87 -11.12 -2.61 -14.90
N ASP A 88 -11.74 -1.98 -15.91
CA ASP A 88 -12.34 -2.68 -17.05
C ASP A 88 -11.33 -3.58 -17.78
N LYS A 89 -10.11 -3.06 -18.01
CA LYS A 89 -9.02 -3.85 -18.61
C LYS A 89 -8.64 -5.06 -17.76
N HIS A 90 -8.58 -4.90 -16.43
CA HIS A 90 -8.35 -6.03 -15.53
C HIS A 90 -9.46 -7.08 -15.65
N LYS A 91 -10.73 -6.67 -15.67
CA LYS A 91 -11.87 -7.58 -15.79
C LYS A 91 -11.96 -8.25 -17.17
N ALA A 92 -11.43 -7.61 -18.21
CA ALA A 92 -11.29 -8.17 -19.55
C ALA A 92 -10.06 -9.07 -19.74
N GLY A 93 -9.21 -9.24 -18.71
CA GLY A 93 -7.98 -10.04 -18.80
C GLY A 93 -6.86 -9.37 -19.63
N ILE A 94 -6.95 -8.06 -19.88
CA ILE A 94 -6.00 -7.32 -20.72
C ILE A 94 -5.01 -6.60 -19.81
N GLN A 95 -3.73 -6.98 -19.87
CA GLN A 95 -2.69 -6.46 -18.96
C GLN A 95 -3.17 -6.53 -17.50
N SER A 96 -3.80 -7.64 -17.13
CA SER A 96 -4.49 -7.80 -15.86
C SER A 96 -3.58 -8.35 -14.76
N ASN A 97 -3.93 -8.04 -13.51
CA ASN A 97 -3.48 -8.81 -12.37
C ASN A 97 -4.48 -9.93 -12.10
N LYS A 98 -4.00 -11.17 -11.94
CA LYS A 98 -4.84 -12.34 -11.71
C LYS A 98 -5.83 -12.17 -10.54
N TYR A 99 -5.46 -11.41 -9.50
CA TYR A 99 -6.33 -11.22 -8.33
C TYR A 99 -7.45 -10.24 -8.63
N VAL A 100 -7.16 -9.14 -9.33
CA VAL A 100 -8.18 -8.16 -9.74
C VAL A 100 -9.12 -8.77 -10.79
N GLU A 101 -8.58 -9.51 -11.73
CA GLU A 101 -9.37 -10.21 -12.76
C GLU A 101 -10.36 -11.20 -12.11
N LYS A 102 -9.87 -12.11 -11.26
CA LYS A 102 -10.69 -13.17 -10.67
C LYS A 102 -11.56 -12.72 -9.51
N PHE A 103 -11.01 -11.89 -8.62
CA PHE A 103 -11.65 -11.53 -7.34
C PHE A 103 -12.04 -10.06 -7.23
N GLY A 104 -11.66 -9.20 -8.18
CA GLY A 104 -12.03 -7.78 -8.14
C GLY A 104 -13.54 -7.58 -8.23
N LEU A 105 -14.10 -6.89 -7.23
CA LEU A 105 -15.52 -6.59 -7.07
C LEU A 105 -15.85 -5.18 -7.57
N ARG A 106 -15.19 -4.16 -7.01
CA ARG A 106 -15.40 -2.74 -7.35
C ARG A 106 -14.21 -1.88 -6.95
N LEU A 107 -14.14 -0.66 -7.45
CA LEU A 107 -13.21 0.35 -6.96
C LEU A 107 -13.68 0.92 -5.62
N LEU A 108 -12.72 1.37 -4.80
CA LEU A 108 -12.96 2.11 -3.55
C LEU A 108 -12.38 3.53 -3.62
N PRO A 109 -13.04 4.47 -4.34
CA PRO A 109 -12.53 5.83 -4.52
C PRO A 109 -12.29 6.58 -3.21
N GLU A 110 -13.03 6.27 -2.16
CA GLU A 110 -12.88 6.86 -0.82
C GLU A 110 -11.44 6.72 -0.26
N LEU A 111 -10.70 5.70 -0.70
CA LEU A 111 -9.33 5.44 -0.23
C LEU A 111 -8.24 6.15 -1.03
N TYR A 112 -8.53 6.66 -2.23
CA TYR A 112 -7.49 7.12 -3.14
C TYR A 112 -7.82 8.37 -3.95
N ALA A 113 -9.09 8.72 -4.14
CA ALA A 113 -9.51 9.76 -5.08
C ALA A 113 -8.91 11.13 -4.75
N VAL A 114 -8.73 11.44 -3.45
CA VAL A 114 -8.18 12.71 -2.95
C VAL A 114 -6.75 12.98 -3.42
N TYR A 115 -5.99 11.92 -3.77
CA TYR A 115 -4.60 12.05 -4.20
C TYR A 115 -4.45 12.28 -5.71
N ASN A 116 -5.50 12.01 -6.48
CA ASN A 116 -5.42 11.98 -7.94
C ASN A 116 -5.84 13.31 -8.58
N PRO A 117 -5.24 13.69 -9.73
CA PRO A 117 -4.13 13.04 -10.43
C PRO A 117 -2.74 13.53 -9.95
N MET A 118 -1.71 12.71 -10.14
CA MET A 118 -0.35 13.00 -9.67
C MET A 118 0.76 12.68 -10.72
N PRO A 119 2.00 13.19 -10.54
CA PRO A 119 3.15 12.75 -11.30
C PRO A 119 3.39 11.23 -11.19
N TYR A 120 4.09 10.65 -12.17
CA TYR A 120 4.43 9.21 -12.13
C TYR A 120 5.19 8.83 -10.86
N ASP A 121 6.26 9.57 -10.53
CA ASP A 121 7.09 9.27 -9.36
C ASP A 121 6.27 9.33 -8.06
N ALA A 122 5.41 10.34 -7.93
CA ALA A 122 4.49 10.47 -6.80
C ALA A 122 3.46 9.33 -6.74
N ALA A 123 2.99 8.83 -7.88
CA ALA A 123 2.08 7.68 -7.93
C ALA A 123 2.74 6.39 -7.47
N CYS A 124 3.99 6.17 -7.84
CA CYS A 124 4.78 5.04 -7.36
C CYS A 124 5.00 5.08 -5.85
N GLU A 125 5.34 6.25 -5.30
CA GLU A 125 5.51 6.43 -3.86
C GLU A 125 4.18 6.24 -3.11
N MET A 126 3.11 6.87 -3.59
CA MET A 126 1.78 6.80 -2.99
C MET A 126 1.19 5.38 -3.01
N GLU A 127 1.45 4.59 -4.05
CA GLU A 127 1.03 3.19 -4.10
C GLU A 127 1.60 2.37 -2.92
N VAL A 128 2.88 2.58 -2.62
CA VAL A 128 3.58 1.92 -1.51
C VAL A 128 3.05 2.42 -0.18
N GLU A 129 2.96 3.73 0.02
CA GLU A 129 2.45 4.33 1.26
C GLU A 129 1.02 3.87 1.58
N LEU A 130 0.14 3.89 0.58
CA LEU A 130 -1.25 3.46 0.75
C LEU A 130 -1.33 1.96 1.07
N GLY A 131 -0.50 1.15 0.42
CA GLY A 131 -0.39 -0.27 0.71
C GLY A 131 0.08 -0.57 2.13
N ILE A 132 1.02 0.21 2.68
CA ILE A 132 1.48 0.09 4.06
C ILE A 132 0.36 0.49 5.02
N GLY A 133 -0.23 1.68 4.86
CA GLY A 133 -1.27 2.18 5.75
C GLY A 133 -2.50 1.27 5.83
N LEU A 134 -2.89 0.65 4.71
CA LEU A 134 -4.00 -0.32 4.68
C LEU A 134 -3.65 -1.62 5.42
N ARG A 135 -2.42 -2.12 5.31
CA ARG A 135 -1.98 -3.30 6.08
C ARG A 135 -1.94 -3.01 7.57
N GLU A 136 -1.45 -1.84 7.98
CA GLU A 136 -1.46 -1.40 9.37
C GLU A 136 -2.89 -1.26 9.92
N ALA A 137 -3.85 -0.86 9.09
CA ALA A 137 -5.27 -0.84 9.42
C ALA A 137 -5.94 -2.24 9.46
N GLY A 138 -5.18 -3.31 9.18
CA GLY A 138 -5.59 -4.71 9.24
C GLY A 138 -6.24 -5.25 7.97
N TYR A 139 -6.15 -4.54 6.84
CA TYR A 139 -6.70 -4.99 5.55
C TYR A 139 -5.83 -6.10 4.95
N GLY A 140 -6.45 -6.96 4.14
CA GLY A 140 -5.71 -7.91 3.32
C GLY A 140 -5.27 -7.21 2.04
N VAL A 141 -3.99 -6.87 1.89
CA VAL A 141 -3.50 -6.04 0.78
C VAL A 141 -2.65 -6.85 -0.18
N TRP A 142 -2.95 -6.72 -1.47
CA TRP A 142 -2.05 -7.16 -2.54
C TRP A 142 -1.55 -5.97 -3.36
N GLN A 143 -0.26 -5.96 -3.62
CA GLN A 143 0.45 -4.96 -4.42
C GLN A 143 1.41 -5.72 -5.33
N ALA A 144 1.44 -5.39 -6.62
CA ALA A 144 2.28 -6.06 -7.62
C ALA A 144 2.56 -5.15 -8.81
#